data_AF-A0A2S2NAF2-F1
#
_entry.id   AF-A0A2S2NAF2-F1
#
_cell.length_a   1.000
_cell.length_b   1.000
_cell.length_c   1.000
_cell.angle_alpha   90.00
_cell.angle_beta   90.00
_cell.angle_gamma   90.00
#
_symmetry.space_group_name_H-M   'P 1'
#
loop_
_entity.id
_entity.type
_entity.pdbx_description
1 polymer ?
#
loop_
_entity_poly.entity_id
_entity_poly.type
_entity_poly.pdbx_seq_one_letter_code
_entity_poly.pdbx_strand_id
1 'polypeptide(L)'
;MNVWKKTIGDKDLRRLVTIGNTRWWSKKKALHHNFVDQGHLFVEMILALDTIQTLDSFTPKVRVKAKTLKGSFLEYQTILTAFVYVYIFEMLILSPGIYKQKV
;
A
#
# COMPACT_ATOMS: atom_id res chain seq x y z
N MET A 1 12.96 1.37 -17.94
CA MET A 1 12.11 0.16 -17.89
C MET A 1 11.07 0.34 -16.79
N ASN A 2 9.77 0.28 -17.11
CA ASN A 2 8.71 0.42 -16.11
C ASN A 2 8.45 -0.96 -15.47
N VAL A 3 9.21 -1.29 -14.41
CA VAL A 3 9.15 -2.60 -13.73
C VAL A 3 7.72 -2.95 -13.34
N TRP A 4 6.98 -1.97 -12.83
CA TRP A 4 5.58 -2.11 -12.43
C TRP A 4 4.70 -2.64 -13.56
N LYS A 5 4.80 -2.03 -14.76
CA LYS A 5 4.07 -2.50 -15.95
C LYS A 5 4.46 -3.92 -16.37
N LYS A 6 5.74 -4.30 -16.21
CA LYS A 6 6.20 -5.66 -16.49
C LYS A 6 5.69 -6.68 -15.46
N THR A 7 5.58 -6.28 -14.20
CA THR A 7 5.17 -7.18 -13.11
C THR A 7 3.65 -7.33 -13.03
N ILE A 8 2.87 -6.29 -13.35
CA ILE A 8 1.43 -6.19 -13.02
C ILE A 8 0.55 -5.90 -14.25
N GLY A 9 1.16 -5.55 -15.39
CA GLY A 9 0.45 -5.17 -16.62
C GLY A 9 0.01 -3.70 -16.67
N ASP A 10 -0.85 -3.35 -17.61
CA ASP A 10 -1.31 -1.98 -17.89
C ASP A 10 -2.46 -1.49 -16.97
N LYS A 11 -2.60 -2.05 -15.76
CA LYS A 11 -3.60 -1.56 -14.79
C LYS A 11 -3.26 -0.12 -14.40
N ASP A 12 -4.18 0.80 -14.70
CA ASP A 12 -4.07 2.23 -14.43
C ASP A 12 -4.29 2.54 -12.94
N LEU A 13 -3.27 2.32 -12.12
CA LEU A 13 -3.29 2.58 -10.68
C LEU A 13 -2.82 4.03 -10.42
N ARG A 14 -3.65 5.00 -10.80
CA ARG A 14 -3.38 6.42 -10.58
C ARG A 14 -3.27 6.75 -9.08
N ARG A 15 -2.04 7.09 -8.70
CA ARG A 15 -1.57 7.89 -7.54
C ARG A 15 -1.57 7.22 -6.17
N LEU A 16 -0.41 6.66 -5.82
CA LEU A 16 0.12 6.77 -4.45
C LEU A 16 0.31 8.27 -4.16
N VAL A 17 -0.55 8.85 -3.33
CA VAL A 17 -0.44 10.25 -2.90
C VAL A 17 0.46 10.31 -1.67
N THR A 18 1.27 11.35 -1.54
CA THR A 18 2.09 11.61 -0.35
C THR A 18 1.20 11.63 0.90
N ILE A 19 1.56 10.87 1.93
CA ILE A 19 0.72 10.63 3.13
C ILE A 19 0.38 11.91 3.92
N GLY A 20 1.20 12.97 3.80
CA GLY A 20 1.01 14.23 4.54
C GLY A 20 -0.28 14.97 4.17
N ASN A 21 -1.13 15.21 5.18
CA ASN A 21 -2.49 15.77 5.10
C ASN A 21 -3.57 14.90 4.44
N THR A 22 -3.35 13.58 4.37
CA THR A 22 -4.38 12.66 3.87
C THR A 22 -5.56 12.59 4.85
N ARG A 23 -6.74 13.03 4.41
CA ARG A 23 -8.01 12.96 5.17
C ARG A 23 -8.30 11.51 5.62
N TRP A 24 -9.01 11.36 6.74
CA TRP A 24 -9.31 10.06 7.36
C TRP A 24 -9.94 9.05 6.38
N TRP A 25 -10.91 9.49 5.55
CA TRP A 25 -11.53 8.66 4.51
C TRP A 25 -10.59 8.28 3.38
N SER A 26 -9.62 9.13 3.03
CA SER A 26 -8.61 8.81 2.03
C SER A 26 -7.61 7.77 2.55
N LYS A 27 -7.28 7.79 3.85
CA LYS A 27 -6.48 6.74 4.51
C LYS A 27 -7.21 5.39 4.47
N LYS A 28 -8.50 5.38 4.80
CA LYS A 28 -9.36 4.19 4.67
C LYS A 28 -9.31 3.62 3.26
N LYS A 29 -9.57 4.46 2.24
CA LYS A 29 -9.59 4.05 0.84
C LYS A 29 -8.25 3.45 0.41
N ALA A 30 -7.13 4.06 0.83
CA ALA A 30 -5.80 3.53 0.52
C ALA A 30 -5.53 2.17 1.21
N LEU A 31 -5.89 2.02 2.49
CA LEU A 31 -5.70 0.75 3.20
C LEU A 31 -6.55 -0.37 2.60
N HIS A 32 -7.83 -0.10 2.31
CA HIS A 32 -8.69 -1.05 1.59
C HIS A 32 -8.07 -1.44 0.27
N HIS A 33 -7.65 -0.47 -0.53
CA HIS A 33 -7.07 -0.74 -1.85
C HIS A 33 -5.78 -1.57 -1.80
N ASN A 34 -4.98 -1.42 -0.75
CA ASN A 34 -3.73 -2.17 -0.60
C ASN A 34 -3.94 -3.57 0.01
N PHE A 35 -4.82 -3.71 1.00
CA PHE A 35 -4.90 -4.90 1.87
C PHE A 35 -6.23 -5.69 1.79
N VAL A 36 -7.30 -5.12 1.26
CA VAL A 36 -8.66 -5.71 1.35
C VAL A 36 -9.28 -5.91 -0.04
N ASP A 37 -9.33 -4.87 -0.87
CA ASP A 37 -9.91 -4.91 -2.21
C ASP A 37 -9.09 -5.83 -3.11
N GLN A 38 -9.73 -6.73 -3.87
CA GLN A 38 -9.13 -7.67 -4.85
C GLN A 38 -7.67 -8.10 -4.57
N GLY A 39 -7.31 -8.29 -3.30
CA GLY A 39 -6.18 -9.01 -2.72
C GLY A 39 -4.74 -8.77 -3.20
N HIS A 40 -4.48 -7.93 -4.21
CA HIS A 40 -3.24 -8.09 -4.97
C HIS A 40 -2.27 -6.92 -4.87
N LEU A 41 -2.68 -5.70 -4.54
CA LEU A 41 -1.77 -4.55 -4.65
C LEU A 41 -0.58 -4.62 -3.68
N PHE A 42 -0.81 -5.00 -2.42
CA PHE A 42 0.29 -5.18 -1.47
C PHE A 42 1.24 -6.29 -1.92
N VAL A 43 0.71 -7.43 -2.38
CA VAL A 43 1.52 -8.56 -2.89
C VAL A 43 2.31 -8.16 -4.14
N GLU A 44 1.65 -7.51 -5.09
CA GLU A 44 2.23 -6.97 -6.32
C GLU A 44 3.36 -5.97 -6.02
N MET A 45 3.19 -5.12 -5.00
CA MET A 45 4.24 -4.20 -4.54
C MET A 45 5.44 -4.96 -3.97
N ILE A 46 5.21 -6.00 -3.16
CA ILE A 46 6.29 -6.84 -2.61
C ILE A 46 7.04 -7.57 -3.74
N LEU A 47 6.33 -8.11 -4.74
CA LEU A 47 6.92 -8.76 -5.91
C LEU A 47 7.73 -7.78 -6.78
N ALA A 48 7.24 -6.56 -6.96
CA ALA A 48 7.96 -5.52 -7.68
C ALA A 48 9.25 -5.11 -6.96
N LEU A 49 9.20 -4.93 -5.63
CA LEU A 49 10.40 -4.65 -4.83
C LEU A 49 11.39 -5.81 -4.84
N ASP A 50 10.88 -7.05 -4.81
CA ASP A 50 11.70 -8.25 -4.92
C ASP A 50 12.43 -8.34 -6.26
N THR A 51 11.71 -8.05 -7.35
CA THR A 51 12.28 -7.96 -8.71
C THR A 51 13.37 -6.89 -8.80
N ILE A 52 13.13 -5.71 -8.21
CA ILE A 52 14.11 -4.61 -8.23
C ILE A 52 15.36 -4.96 -7.43
N GLN A 53 15.24 -5.63 -6.28
CA GLN A 53 16.41 -5.98 -5.46
C GLN A 53 17.26 -7.11 -6.04
N THR A 54 16.68 -7.98 -6.90
CA THR A 54 17.36 -9.17 -7.44
C THR A 54 17.95 -8.96 -8.83
N LEU A 55 17.38 -8.08 -9.67
CA LEU A 55 17.87 -7.88 -11.03
C LEU A 55 19.10 -6.97 -11.09
N ASP A 56 20.17 -7.46 -11.70
CA ASP A 56 21.43 -6.73 -11.89
C ASP A 56 21.32 -5.53 -12.83
N SER A 57 20.22 -5.41 -13.58
CA SER A 57 19.93 -4.22 -14.40
C SER A 57 19.73 -2.94 -13.58
N PHE A 58 19.50 -3.04 -12.26
CA PHE A 58 19.38 -1.90 -11.36
C PHE A 58 20.69 -1.60 -10.65
N THR A 59 20.96 -0.33 -10.37
CA THR A 59 22.17 0.07 -9.63
C THR A 59 22.16 -0.50 -8.20
N PRO A 60 23.33 -0.80 -7.60
CA PRO A 60 23.41 -1.34 -6.24
C PRO A 60 22.63 -0.52 -5.21
N LYS A 61 22.69 0.82 -5.31
CA LYS A 61 21.94 1.75 -4.45
C LYS A 61 20.42 1.54 -4.55
N VAL A 62 19.89 1.34 -5.75
CA VAL A 62 18.45 1.09 -5.97
C VAL A 62 18.06 -0.28 -5.40
N ARG A 63 18.88 -1.31 -5.60
CA ARG A 63 18.63 -2.65 -5.07
C ARG A 63 18.58 -2.68 -3.55
N VAL A 64 19.54 -2.01 -2.89
CA VAL A 64 19.56 -1.85 -1.43
C VAL A 64 18.30 -1.13 -0.93
N LYS A 65 17.91 -0.04 -1.58
CA LYS A 65 16.70 0.70 -1.20
C LYS A 65 15.43 -0.15 -1.34
N ALA A 66 15.32 -0.93 -2.42
CA ALA A 66 14.20 -1.84 -2.62
C ALA A 66 14.16 -2.95 -1.54
N LYS A 67 15.32 -3.53 -1.22
CA LYS A 67 15.46 -4.50 -0.13
C LYS A 67 15.02 -3.94 1.21
N THR A 68 15.48 -2.73 1.57
CA THR A 68 15.08 -2.06 2.82
C THR A 68 13.57 -1.81 2.86
N LEU A 69 12.99 -1.25 1.80
CA LEU A 69 11.54 -0.99 1.73
C LEU A 69 10.72 -2.27 1.82
N LYS A 70 11.12 -3.33 1.12
CA LYS A 70 10.48 -4.65 1.20
C LYS A 70 10.53 -5.17 2.64
N GLY A 71 11.68 -5.06 3.30
CA GLY A 71 11.85 -5.43 4.69
C GLY A 71 10.87 -4.69 5.60
N SER A 72 10.84 -3.36 5.54
CA SER A 72 9.96 -2.53 6.38
C SER A 72 8.47 -2.79 6.16
N PHE A 73 8.04 -3.09 4.94
CA PHE A 73 6.64 -3.45 4.66
C PHE A 73 6.26 -4.85 5.16
N LEU A 74 7.22 -5.77 5.24
CA LEU A 74 7.01 -7.12 5.76
C LEU A 74 7.21 -7.24 7.27
N GLU A 75 7.60 -6.16 7.95
CA GLU A 75 7.64 -6.14 9.41
C GLU A 75 6.25 -6.42 9.99
N TYR A 76 6.19 -7.36 10.94
CA TYR A 76 4.95 -7.77 11.58
C TYR A 76 4.16 -6.58 12.14
N GLN A 77 4.84 -5.64 12.80
CA GLN A 77 4.22 -4.43 13.33
C GLN A 77 3.54 -3.57 12.26
N THR A 78 4.12 -3.46 11.06
CA THR A 78 3.59 -2.69 9.94
C THR A 78 2.31 -3.33 9.42
N ILE A 79 2.36 -4.65 9.20
CA ILE A 79 1.21 -5.44 8.73
C ILE A 79 0.08 -5.40 9.76
N LEU A 80 0.39 -5.68 11.03
CA LEU A 80 -0.60 -5.65 12.12
C LEU A 80 -1.25 -4.28 12.23
N THR A 81 -0.46 -3.21 12.19
CA THR A 81 -0.98 -1.83 12.23
C THR A 81 -1.94 -1.56 11.07
N ALA A 82 -1.60 -1.99 9.85
CA ALA A 82 -2.49 -1.82 8.70
C ALA A 82 -3.84 -2.52 8.90
N PHE A 83 -3.84 -3.77 9.36
CA PHE A 83 -5.07 -4.54 9.64
C PHE A 83 -5.88 -3.96 10.82
N VAL A 84 -5.22 -3.48 11.88
CA VAL A 84 -5.90 -2.78 12.98
C VAL A 84 -6.63 -1.53 12.48
N TYR A 85 -5.99 -0.74 11.61
CA TYR A 85 -6.67 0.42 11.02
C TYR A 85 -7.84 0.02 10.13
N VAL A 86 -7.70 -1.02 9.30
CA VAL A 86 -8.82 -1.56 8.49
C VAL A 86 -10.00 -1.89 9.41
N TYR A 87 -9.75 -2.63 10.50
CA TYR A 87 -10.78 -2.98 11.48
C TYR A 87 -11.44 -1.76 12.12
N ILE A 88 -10.65 -0.77 12.56
CA ILE A 88 -11.18 0.50 13.10
C ILE A 88 -12.08 1.20 12.08
N PHE A 89 -11.66 1.26 10.81
CA PHE A 89 -12.44 1.90 9.76
C PHE A 89 -13.74 1.17 9.46
N GLU A 90 -13.79 -0.16 9.57
CA GLU A 90 -15.00 -0.96 9.38
C GLU A 90 -15.96 -0.81 10.57
N MET A 91 -15.45 -0.85 11.80
CA MET A 91 -16.25 -0.66 13.01
C MET A 91 -16.90 0.73 13.07
N LEU A 92 -16.20 1.77 12.63
CA LEU A 92 -16.73 3.14 12.58
C LEU A 92 -17.90 3.29 11.59
N ILE A 93 -18.05 2.41 10.59
CA ILE A 93 -19.20 2.42 9.66
C ILE A 93 -20.43 1.79 10.32
N LEU A 94 -20.24 0.76 11.15
CA LEU A 94 -21.30 0.03 11.83
C LEU A 94 -21.90 0.83 13.02
N SER A 95 -21.34 1.99 13.35
CA SER A 95 -21.93 2.99 14.25
C SER A 95 -22.29 4.25 13.45
N PRO A 96 -23.46 4.32 12.78
CA PRO A 96 -23.82 5.40 11.84
C PRO A 96 -23.99 6.78 12.50
N GLY A 97 -23.86 6.88 13.83
CA GLY A 97 -24.21 8.08 14.60
C GLY A 97 -23.13 9.16 14.71
N ILE A 98 -21.86 8.88 14.36
CA ILE A 98 -20.75 9.75 14.83
C ILE A 98 -20.16 10.66 13.73
N TYR A 99 -20.34 10.36 12.44
CA TYR A 99 -19.74 11.17 11.36
C TYR A 99 -20.70 11.52 10.23
N LYS A 100 -21.76 12.28 10.55
CA LYS A 100 -22.30 13.26 9.58
C LYS A 100 -21.55 14.57 9.77
N GLN A 101 -20.38 14.72 9.14
CA GLN A 101 -19.84 16.06 8.92
C GLN A 101 -20.70 16.72 7.84
N LYS A 102 -21.47 17.72 8.26
CA LYS A 102 -22.24 18.62 7.41
C LYS A 102 -21.33 19.25 6.35
N VAL A 103 -21.91 19.39 5.16
CA VAL A 103 -21.41 20.11 3.97
C VAL A 103 -20.93 21.51 4.35
#